data_AF-A0A1M7QWG1-F1
#
_entry.id   AF-A0A1M7QWG1-F1
#
_cell.length_a   1.000
_cell.length_b   1.000
_cell.length_c   1.000
_cell.angle_alpha   90.00
_cell.angle_beta   90.00
_cell.angle_gamma   90.00
#
_symmetry.space_group_name_H-M   'P 1'
#
loop_
_entity.id
_entity.type
_entity.pdbx_description
1 polymer ?
#
loop_
_entity_poly.entity_id
_entity_poly.type
_entity_poly.pdbx_seq_one_letter_code
_entity_poly.pdbx_strand_id
1 'polypeptide(L)'
;MRIFNSKVDNFLASLFISICIPLFPLAVSYIFHKSQPVDWVLTAALYPASLFIQSKSRFLFTTGIAALTFFAISLSMRENLPLVLPYAQYAILGVSLIHVVERIQLHIIQGDPFFNFS
;
A
#
# COMPACT_ATOMS: atom_id res chain seq x y z
N MET A 1 -16.94 3.46 -27.93
CA MET A 1 -15.89 4.28 -27.28
C MET A 1 -16.07 4.49 -25.76
N ARG A 2 -17.20 4.11 -25.12
CA ARG A 2 -17.41 4.28 -23.66
C ARG A 2 -16.71 3.25 -22.75
N ILE A 3 -16.37 2.06 -23.26
CA ILE A 3 -15.83 0.94 -22.46
C ILE A 3 -14.36 1.19 -22.03
N PHE A 4 -13.58 1.90 -22.83
CA PHE A 4 -12.17 2.19 -22.49
C PHE A 4 -12.06 3.27 -21.41
N ASN A 5 -12.93 4.28 -21.42
CA ASN A 5 -12.97 5.27 -20.34
C ASN A 5 -13.29 4.59 -19.01
N SER A 6 -14.30 3.69 -18.97
CA SER A 6 -14.64 3.04 -17.70
C SER A 6 -13.53 2.17 -17.13
N LYS A 7 -12.72 1.49 -17.96
CA LYS A 7 -11.57 0.68 -17.47
C LYS A 7 -10.47 1.53 -16.86
N VAL A 8 -10.08 2.59 -17.57
CA VAL A 8 -9.03 3.52 -17.09
C VAL A 8 -9.51 4.26 -15.86
N ASP A 9 -10.75 4.72 -15.84
CA ASP A 9 -11.36 5.41 -14.70
C ASP A 9 -11.41 4.47 -13.47
N ASN A 10 -11.81 3.21 -13.65
CA ASN A 10 -11.79 2.20 -12.59
C ASN A 10 -10.36 1.93 -12.08
N PHE A 11 -9.38 1.82 -12.98
CA PHE A 11 -7.98 1.66 -12.63
C PHE A 11 -7.47 2.84 -11.80
N LEU A 12 -7.71 4.08 -12.25
CA LEU A 12 -7.23 5.29 -11.57
C LEU A 12 -7.90 5.47 -10.21
N ALA A 13 -9.22 5.26 -10.11
CA ALA A 13 -9.94 5.34 -8.85
C ALA A 13 -9.45 4.28 -7.84
N SER A 14 -9.27 3.04 -8.32
CA SER A 14 -8.71 1.95 -7.53
C SER A 14 -7.30 2.25 -7.05
N LEU A 15 -6.45 2.74 -7.95
CA LEU A 15 -5.06 3.08 -7.65
C LEU A 15 -4.97 4.21 -6.62
N PHE A 16 -5.79 5.26 -6.78
CA PHE A 16 -5.86 6.36 -5.83
C PHE A 16 -6.24 5.87 -4.43
N ILE A 17 -7.26 5.02 -4.32
CA ILE A 17 -7.68 4.47 -3.02
C ILE A 17 -6.62 3.51 -2.44
N SER A 18 -6.03 2.65 -3.27
CA SER A 18 -5.03 1.67 -2.83
C SER A 18 -3.68 2.27 -2.47
N ILE A 19 -3.34 3.48 -2.95
CA ILE A 19 -2.03 4.11 -2.69
C ILE A 19 -2.18 5.37 -1.85
N CYS A 20 -3.03 6.31 -2.26
CA CYS A 20 -3.08 7.61 -1.60
C CYS A 20 -3.68 7.52 -0.20
N ILE A 21 -4.70 6.68 0.03
CA ILE A 21 -5.32 6.58 1.36
C ILE A 21 -4.34 5.98 2.39
N PRO A 22 -3.68 4.83 2.15
CA PRO A 22 -2.71 4.30 3.11
C PRO A 22 -1.50 5.20 3.36
N LEU A 23 -1.08 5.98 2.36
CA LEU A 23 0.04 6.91 2.48
C LEU A 23 -0.35 8.28 3.06
N PHE A 24 -1.64 8.59 3.12
CA PHE A 24 -2.13 9.90 3.58
C PHE A 24 -1.62 10.26 4.99
N PRO A 25 -1.66 9.38 6.01
CA PRO A 25 -1.13 9.71 7.33
C PRO A 25 0.35 10.09 7.32
N LEU A 26 1.16 9.37 6.52
CA LEU A 26 2.59 9.65 6.37
C LEU A 26 2.82 11.00 5.67
N ALA A 27 2.03 11.31 4.64
CA ALA A 27 2.09 12.59 3.95
C ALA A 27 1.72 13.76 4.87
N VAL A 28 0.67 13.60 5.70
CA VAL A 28 0.29 14.57 6.73
C VAL A 28 1.42 14.77 7.74
N SER A 29 1.99 13.69 8.28
CA SER A 29 3.13 13.80 9.21
C SER A 29 4.31 14.53 8.57
N TYR A 30 4.62 14.22 7.30
CA TYR A 30 5.69 14.88 6.55
C TYR A 30 5.49 16.40 6.43
N ILE A 31 4.27 16.83 6.10
CA ILE A 31 3.94 18.25 5.90
C ILE A 31 3.96 19.03 7.21
N PHE A 32 3.36 18.50 8.29
CA PHE A 32 3.13 19.26 9.51
C PHE A 32 4.24 19.13 10.57
N HIS A 33 4.93 17.99 10.62
CA HIS A 33 5.82 17.68 11.74
C HIS A 33 7.24 17.27 11.34
N LYS A 34 7.53 17.18 10.03
CA LYS A 34 8.70 16.49 9.47
C LYS A 34 8.71 15.03 9.93
N SER A 35 8.37 14.12 9.02
CA SER A 35 8.14 12.72 9.40
C SER A 35 9.33 12.12 10.13
N GLN A 36 9.03 11.44 11.23
CA GLN A 36 10.01 10.76 12.06
C GLN A 36 10.14 9.30 11.61
N PRO A 37 11.25 8.60 11.92
CA PRO A 37 11.42 7.20 11.53
C PRO A 37 10.26 6.28 11.98
N VAL A 38 9.64 6.59 13.12
CA VAL A 38 8.46 5.87 13.62
C VAL A 38 7.27 5.93 12.66
N ASP A 39 7.04 7.06 11.98
CA ASP A 39 5.91 7.23 11.05
C ASP A 39 6.08 6.35 9.81
N TRP A 40 7.31 6.27 9.31
CA TRP A 40 7.67 5.42 8.18
C TRP A 40 7.54 3.95 8.53
N VAL A 41 8.06 3.53 9.68
CA VAL A 41 8.00 2.13 10.12
C VAL A 41 6.55 1.73 10.43
N LEU A 42 5.76 2.61 11.02
CA LEU A 42 4.33 2.38 11.25
C LEU A 42 3.57 2.25 9.92
N THR A 43 3.85 3.13 8.96
CA THR A 43 3.27 3.04 7.62
C THR A 43 3.68 1.74 6.93
N ALA A 44 4.94 1.34 7.02
CA ALA A 44 5.43 0.07 6.45
C ALA A 44 4.87 -1.17 7.15
N ALA A 45 4.43 -1.07 8.40
CA ALA A 45 3.70 -2.14 9.08
C ALA A 45 2.24 -2.23 8.58
N LEU A 46 1.54 -1.10 8.52
CA LEU A 46 0.10 -1.09 8.23
C LEU A 46 -0.24 -1.15 6.74
N TYR A 47 0.59 -0.57 5.87
CA TYR A 47 0.32 -0.50 4.45
C TYR A 47 0.28 -1.88 3.77
N PRO A 48 1.20 -2.83 4.03
CA PRO A 48 1.04 -4.20 3.53
C PRO A 48 -0.27 -4.85 3.99
N ALA A 49 -0.83 -4.47 5.14
CA ALA A 49 -2.11 -5.02 5.59
C ALA A 49 -3.29 -4.56 4.70
N SER A 50 -3.19 -3.42 4.01
CA SER A 50 -4.21 -3.04 3.02
C SER A 50 -4.25 -3.97 1.82
N LEU A 51 -3.16 -4.71 1.52
CA LEU A 51 -3.17 -5.77 0.50
C LEU A 51 -4.12 -6.90 0.87
N PHE A 52 -4.35 -7.19 2.16
CA PHE A 52 -5.22 -8.30 2.58
C PHE A 52 -6.68 -8.10 2.21
N ILE A 53 -7.14 -6.86 2.25
CA ILE A 53 -8.54 -6.52 1.95
C ILE A 53 -8.77 -6.55 0.43
N GLN A 54 -7.71 -6.38 -0.34
CA GLN A 54 -7.78 -5.89 -1.70
C GLN A 54 -7.15 -6.82 -2.75
N SER A 55 -6.31 -7.77 -2.32
CA SER A 55 -5.59 -8.69 -3.19
C SER A 55 -6.25 -10.06 -3.23
N LYS A 56 -6.25 -10.68 -4.42
CA LYS A 56 -6.69 -12.08 -4.60
C LYS A 56 -5.54 -13.09 -4.40
N SER A 57 -4.31 -12.63 -4.18
CA SER A 57 -3.11 -13.48 -4.13
C SER A 57 -2.76 -13.95 -2.71
N ARG A 58 -2.75 -15.27 -2.50
CA ARG A 58 -2.32 -15.88 -1.23
C ARG A 58 -0.86 -15.60 -0.90
N PHE A 59 0.01 -15.54 -1.91
CA PHE A 59 1.42 -15.24 -1.72
C PHE A 59 1.61 -13.83 -1.15
N LEU A 60 0.95 -12.83 -1.75
CA LEU A 60 1.00 -11.45 -1.29
C LEU A 60 0.46 -11.30 0.14
N PHE A 61 -0.59 -12.06 0.47
CA PHE A 61 -1.13 -12.13 1.82
C PHE A 61 -0.07 -12.66 2.82
N THR A 62 0.55 -13.81 2.54
CA THR A 62 1.57 -14.37 3.44
C THR A 62 2.79 -13.44 3.59
N THR A 63 3.30 -12.88 2.50
CA THR A 63 4.44 -11.94 2.56
C THR A 63 4.07 -10.64 3.28
N GLY A 64 2.83 -10.18 3.13
CA GLY A 64 2.33 -9.00 3.84
C GLY A 64 2.26 -9.23 5.34
N ILE A 65 1.88 -10.43 5.80
CA ILE A 65 1.90 -10.78 7.24
C ILE A 65 3.34 -10.76 7.75
N ALA A 66 4.28 -11.35 7.02
CA ALA A 66 5.69 -11.34 7.42
C ALA A 66 6.24 -9.92 7.55
N ALA A 67 5.92 -9.04 6.58
CA ALA A 67 6.31 -7.62 6.63
C ALA A 67 5.68 -6.88 7.83
N LEU A 68 4.37 -7.06 8.04
CA LEU A 68 3.65 -6.52 9.20
C LEU A 68 4.34 -6.93 10.51
N THR A 69 4.61 -8.22 10.69
CA THR A 69 5.26 -8.74 11.90
C THR A 69 6.66 -8.17 12.08
N PHE A 70 7.48 -8.13 11.02
CA PHE A 70 8.84 -7.58 11.07
C PHE A 70 8.85 -6.11 11.51
N PHE A 71 8.01 -5.26 10.90
CA PHE A 71 7.96 -3.84 11.26
C PHE A 71 7.28 -3.60 12.61
N ALA A 72 6.29 -4.41 13.00
CA ALA A 72 5.69 -4.32 14.33
C ALA A 72 6.71 -4.65 15.44
N ILE A 73 7.56 -5.66 15.25
CA ILE A 73 8.66 -5.97 16.18
C ILE A 73 9.64 -4.79 16.21
N SER A 74 9.99 -4.25 15.05
CA SER A 74 10.91 -3.10 14.95
C SER A 74 10.39 -1.86 15.69
N LEU A 75 9.07 -1.62 15.71
CA LEU A 75 8.45 -0.54 16.48
C LEU A 75 8.64 -0.69 18.00
N SER A 76 8.75 -1.92 18.51
CA SER A 76 9.00 -2.16 19.93
C SER A 76 10.45 -1.83 20.33
N MET A 77 11.38 -1.88 19.36
CA MET A 77 12.81 -1.58 19.55
C MET A 77 13.13 -0.14 19.10
N ARG A 78 12.64 0.85 19.85
CA ARG A 78 12.71 2.28 19.45
C ARG A 78 14.10 2.78 19.05
N GLU A 79 15.15 2.29 19.71
CA GLU A 79 16.54 2.65 19.42
C GLU A 79 17.04 2.21 18.03
N ASN A 80 16.42 1.18 17.45
CA ASN A 80 16.82 0.63 16.14
C ASN A 80 16.04 1.24 14.98
N LEU A 81 15.05 2.11 15.23
CA LEU A 81 14.22 2.70 14.17
C LEU A 81 15.02 3.40 13.05
N PRO A 82 16.11 4.15 13.34
CA PRO A 82 16.92 4.75 12.27
C PRO A 82 17.57 3.71 11.34
N LEU A 83 17.94 2.54 11.87
CA LEU A 83 18.53 1.44 11.08
C LEU A 83 17.48 0.74 10.20
N VAL A 84 16.23 0.68 10.66
CA VAL A 84 15.13 0.02 9.96
C VAL A 84 14.45 0.93 8.93
N LEU A 85 14.61 2.25 9.05
CA LEU A 85 14.03 3.26 8.17
C LEU A 85 14.18 2.99 6.66
N PRO A 86 15.38 2.71 6.10
CA PRO A 86 15.50 2.47 4.67
C PRO A 86 14.68 1.25 4.21
N TYR A 87 14.61 0.20 5.03
CA TYR A 87 13.78 -0.98 4.73
C TYR A 87 12.29 -0.65 4.75
N ALA A 88 11.84 0.22 5.67
CA ALA A 88 10.46 0.70 5.71
C ALA A 88 10.11 1.48 4.43
N GLN A 89 11.01 2.36 3.97
CA GLN A 89 10.85 3.10 2.73
C GLN A 89 10.76 2.16 1.51
N TYR A 90 11.66 1.17 1.42
CA TYR A 90 11.62 0.18 0.34
C TYR A 90 10.37 -0.69 0.39
N ALA A 91 9.90 -1.08 1.57
CA ALA A 91 8.66 -1.85 1.72
C ALA A 91 7.45 -1.05 1.24
N ILE A 92 7.35 0.23 1.61
CA ILE A 92 6.29 1.13 1.13
C ILE A 92 6.30 1.23 -0.39
N LEU A 93 7.46 1.50 -0.99
CA LEU A 93 7.60 1.58 -2.45
C LEU A 93 7.24 0.26 -3.13
N GLY A 94 7.71 -0.86 -2.58
CA GLY A 94 7.41 -2.20 -3.09
C GLY A 94 5.92 -2.53 -3.07
N VAL A 95 5.23 -2.22 -1.96
CA VAL A 95 3.78 -2.41 -1.84
C VAL A 95 3.02 -1.52 -2.82
N SER A 96 3.43 -0.26 -3.01
CA SER A 96 2.84 0.61 -4.02
C SER A 96 2.98 0.04 -5.43
N LEU A 97 4.16 -0.49 -5.79
CA LEU A 97 4.38 -1.12 -7.10
C LEU A 97 3.52 -2.38 -7.27
N ILE A 98 3.40 -3.21 -6.24
CA ILE A 98 2.53 -4.39 -6.25
C ILE A 98 1.08 -3.98 -6.50
N HIS A 99 0.58 -2.94 -5.83
CA HIS A 99 -0.75 -2.40 -6.08
C HIS A 99 -0.92 -1.92 -7.53
N VAL A 100 0.06 -1.19 -8.09
CA VAL A 100 0.01 -0.77 -9.51
C VAL A 100 -0.16 -1.99 -10.43
N VAL A 101 0.68 -3.00 -10.27
CA VAL A 101 0.66 -4.20 -11.12
C VAL A 101 -0.65 -4.97 -10.97
N GLU A 102 -1.11 -5.19 -9.74
CA GLU A 102 -2.36 -5.90 -9.49
C GLU A 102 -3.58 -5.12 -10.03
N ARG A 103 -3.58 -3.78 -9.92
CA ARG A 103 -4.67 -2.95 -10.44
C ARG A 103 -4.69 -2.90 -11.95
N ILE A 104 -3.54 -2.91 -12.63
CA ILE A 104 -3.47 -3.06 -14.08
C ILE A 104 -4.11 -4.40 -14.48
N GLN A 105 -3.74 -5.48 -13.80
CA GLN A 105 -4.27 -6.80 -14.11
C GLN A 105 -5.78 -6.89 -13.92
N LEU A 106 -6.31 -6.37 -12.80
CA LEU A 106 -7.74 -6.41 -12.49
C LEU A 106 -8.57 -5.48 -13.41
N HIS A 107 -8.19 -4.22 -13.54
CA HIS A 107 -9.07 -3.20 -14.14
C HIS A 107 -8.82 -2.97 -15.63
N ILE A 108 -7.56 -3.10 -16.10
CA ILE A 108 -7.23 -2.90 -17.52
C ILE A 108 -7.37 -4.22 -18.29
N ILE A 109 -6.67 -5.27 -17.82
CA ILE A 109 -6.61 -6.56 -18.51
C ILE A 109 -7.95 -7.32 -18.34
N GLN A 110 -8.34 -7.61 -17.10
CA GLN A 110 -9.56 -8.38 -16.81
C GLN A 110 -10.83 -7.53 -16.99
N GLY A 111 -10.77 -6.24 -16.69
CA GLY A 111 -11.92 -5.33 -16.84
C GLY A 111 -12.89 -5.40 -15.66
N ASP A 112 -12.45 -5.88 -14.50
CA ASP A 112 -13.26 -5.91 -13.28
C ASP A 112 -13.62 -4.46 -12.88
N PRO A 113 -14.89 -4.13 -12.59
CA PRO A 113 -15.25 -2.83 -12.06
C PRO A 113 -14.67 -2.64 -10.66
N PHE A 114 -14.23 -1.43 -10.32
CA PHE A 114 -13.65 -1.15 -9.01
C PHE A 114 -14.72 -1.13 -7.90
N PHE A 115 -15.82 -0.42 -8.15
CA PHE A 115 -17.02 -0.51 -7.32
C PHE A 115 -18.05 -1.37 -8.05
N ASN A 116 -18.40 -2.51 -7.46
CA ASN A 116 -19.55 -3.29 -7.88
C ASN A 116 -20.71 -2.97 -6.93
N PHE A 117 -21.33 -1.80 -7.11
CA PHE A 117 -22.60 -1.48 -6.45
C PHE A 117 -23.71 -2.24 -7.18
N SER A 118 -23.82 -3.54 -6.87
CA SER A 118 -24.96 -4.37 -7.26
C SER A 118 -26.13 -4.15 -6.34
#